data_AF-A0A7Y3BWV9-F1
#
_entry.id   AF-A0A7Y3BWV9-F1
#
_cell.length_a   1.000
_cell.length_b   1.000
_cell.length_c   1.000
_cell.angle_alpha   90.00
_cell.angle_beta   90.00
_cell.angle_gamma   90.00
#
_symmetry.space_group_name_H-M   'P 1'
#
loop_
_entity.id
_entity.type
_entity.pdbx_description
1 polymer ?
#
loop_
_entity_poly.entity_id
_entity_poly.type
_entity_poly.pdbx_seq_one_letter_code
_entity_poly.pdbx_strand_id
1 'polypeptide(L)' 'MTRVALDAMGSDHDPGVLVAGATAAGQDGVDVILVGDSDVLTPLVAEYGCTAEIVHAADVITMA' A
#
# COMPACT_ATOMS: atom_id res chain seq x y z
N MET A 1 11.74 2.77 -15.91
CA MET A 1 10.87 2.08 -14.93
C MET A 1 10.11 3.17 -14.19
N THR A 2 8.78 3.07 -14.15
CA THR A 2 7.94 4.07 -13.48
C THR A 2 7.82 3.69 -12.01
N ARG A 3 8.16 4.62 -11.12
CA ARG A 3 8.08 4.44 -9.67
C ARG A 3 6.92 5.27 -9.14
N VAL A 4 6.06 4.66 -8.33
CA VAL A 4 4.82 5.26 -7.84
C VAL A 4 4.74 5.12 -6.33
N ALA A 5 4.57 6.23 -5.62
CA ALA A 5 4.18 6.23 -4.22
C ALA A 5 2.65 6.15 -4.14
N LEU A 6 2.14 5.16 -3.40
CA LEU A 6 0.72 4.96 -3.15
C LEU A 6 0.43 5.22 -1.68
N ASP A 7 -0.41 6.21 -1.40
CA ASP A 7 -1.03 6.35 -0.08
C ASP A 7 -1.92 5.13 0.15
N ALA A 8 -1.54 4.29 1.12
CA ALA A 8 -2.22 3.04 1.42
C ALA A 8 -3.24 3.18 2.57
N MET A 9 -3.50 4.41 3.04
CA MET A 9 -4.38 4.70 4.17
C MET A 9 -5.64 5.49 3.77
N GLY A 10 -5.61 6.17 2.61
CA GLY A 10 -6.74 6.91 2.05
C GLY A 10 -7.79 6.03 1.36
N SER A 11 -8.48 5.17 2.11
CA SER A 11 -9.49 4.24 1.58
C SER A 11 -10.81 4.28 2.36
N ASP A 12 -11.93 4.31 1.63
CA ASP A 12 -13.27 4.08 2.20
C ASP A 12 -13.53 2.60 2.54
N HIS A 13 -12.76 1.69 1.93
CA HIS A 13 -13.02 0.24 1.90
C HIS A 13 -11.87 -0.59 2.47
N ASP A 14 -11.22 -0.10 3.53
CA ASP A 14 -10.03 -0.71 4.17
C ASP A 14 -8.75 -0.62 3.32
N PRO A 15 -7.54 -0.56 3.92
CA PRO A 15 -6.26 -0.58 3.19
C PRO A 15 -6.05 -1.79 2.26
N GLY A 16 -6.73 -2.92 2.50
CA GLY A 16 -6.56 -4.15 1.73
C GLY A 16 -6.76 -4.00 0.23
N VAL A 17 -7.72 -3.19 -0.23
CA VAL A 17 -7.96 -2.97 -1.67
C VAL A 17 -6.80 -2.26 -2.36
N LEU A 18 -6.11 -1.38 -1.64
CA LEU A 18 -4.95 -0.65 -2.16
C LEU A 18 -3.74 -1.58 -2.27
N VAL A 19 -3.55 -2.47 -1.28
CA VAL A 19 -2.50 -3.50 -1.33
C VAL A 19 -2.73 -4.49 -2.47
N ALA A 20 -3.97 -4.95 -2.68
CA ALA A 20 -4.31 -5.84 -3.80
C ALA A 20 -4.01 -5.18 -5.16
N GLY A 21 -4.35 -3.90 -5.32
CA GLY A 21 -4.03 -3.12 -6.52
C GLY A 21 -2.51 -2.95 -6.74
N ALA A 22 -1.77 -2.68 -5.66
CA ALA A 22 -0.31 -2.60 -5.71
C ALA A 22 0.34 -3.92 -6.12
N THR A 23 -0.17 -5.06 -5.63
CA THR A 23 0.28 -6.40 -6.07
C THR A 23 0.09 -6.60 -7.57
N ALA A 24 -1.11 -6.29 -8.10
CA ALA A 24 -1.38 -6.42 -9.53
C ALA A 24 -0.48 -5.51 -10.37
N ALA A 25 -0.29 -4.26 -9.96
CA ALA A 25 0.60 -3.32 -10.65
C ALA A 25 2.07 -3.79 -10.65
N GLY A 26 2.51 -4.43 -9.55
CA GLY A 26 3.84 -5.03 -9.47
C GLY A 26 4.03 -6.18 -10.46
N GLN A 27 3.00 -6.99 -10.70
CA GLN A 27 3.01 -8.05 -11.73
C GLN A 27 3.14 -7.49 -13.15
N ASP A 28 2.63 -6.28 -13.38
CA ASP A 28 2.75 -5.54 -14.64
C ASP A 28 4.06 -4.72 -14.76
N GLY A 29 4.95 -4.81 -13.77
CA GLY A 29 6.28 -4.19 -13.78
C GLY A 29 6.32 -2.75 -13.27
N VAL A 30 5.30 -2.29 -12.55
CA VAL A 30 5.31 -0.99 -11.84
C VAL A 30 6.02 -1.14 -10.51
N ASP A 31 6.96 -0.24 -10.22
CA ASP A 31 7.62 -0.19 -8.90
C ASP A 31 6.76 0.63 -7.93
N VAL A 32 5.96 -0.05 -7.11
CA VAL A 32 5.04 0.57 -6.15
C VAL A 32 5.69 0.63 -4.76
N ILE A 33 5.58 1.80 -4.12
CA ILE A 33 5.90 2.01 -2.72
C ILE A 33 4.60 2.25 -1.97
N LEU A 34 4.33 1.48 -0.92
CA LEU A 34 3.18 1.67 -0.03
C LEU A 34 3.57 2.64 1.09
N VAL A 35 2.80 3.71 1.27
CA VAL A 35 3.00 4.68 2.35
C VAL A 35 1.83 4.57 3.32
N GLY A 36 2.13 4.29 4.60
CA GLY A 36 1.08 4.14 5.62
C GLY A 36 1.58 3.48 6.89
N ASP A 37 0.65 3.11 7.78
CA ASP A 37 0.97 2.42 9.03
C ASP A 37 1.52 1.02 8.74
N SER A 38 2.80 0.80 9.05
CA SER A 38 3.47 -0.47 8.84
C SER A 38 2.83 -1.63 9.59
N ASP A 39 2.23 -1.39 10.76
CA ASP A 39 1.61 -2.44 11.57
C ASP A 39 0.32 -2.95 10.91
N VAL A 40 -0.37 -2.07 10.18
CA VAL A 40 -1.55 -2.41 9.37
C VAL A 40 -1.15 -3.02 8.03
N LEU A 41 -0.14 -2.46 7.36
CA LEU A 41 0.23 -2.86 6.00
C LEU A 41 1.03 -4.18 5.93
N THR A 42 1.88 -4.46 6.91
CA THR A 42 2.71 -5.69 6.92
C THR A 42 1.89 -6.97 6.80
N PRO A 43 0.83 -7.20 7.60
CA PRO A 43 0.03 -8.41 7.46
C PRO A 43 -0.71 -8.49 6.11
N LEU A 44 -1.20 -7.36 5.59
CA LEU A 44 -1.87 -7.31 4.28
C LEU A 44 -0.90 -7.64 3.14
N VAL A 45 0.29 -7.05 3.16
CA VAL A 45 1.34 -7.34 2.16
C VAL A 45 1.68 -8.84 2.15
N ALA A 46 1.76 -9.47 3.32
CA ALA A 46 1.97 -10.92 3.43
C ALA A 46 0.77 -11.73 2.90
N GLU A 47 -0.46 -11.32 3.24
CA GLU A 47 -1.70 -11.96 2.79
C GLU A 47 -1.85 -11.94 1.26
N TYR A 48 -1.57 -10.80 0.64
CA TYR A 48 -1.68 -10.60 -0.81
C TYR A 48 -0.43 -11.03 -1.59
N GLY A 49 0.64 -11.47 -0.91
CA GLY A 49 1.93 -11.78 -1.56
C GLY A 49 2.56 -10.58 -2.27
N CYS A 50 2.30 -9.37 -1.78
CA CYS A 50 2.84 -8.13 -2.34
C CYS A 50 4.33 -8.02 -2.03
N THR A 51 5.13 -7.50 -2.96
CA THR A 51 6.58 -7.27 -2.75
C THR A 51 6.94 -5.79 -2.69
N ALA A 52 5.94 -4.91 -2.58
CA ALA A 52 6.15 -3.47 -2.50
C ALA A 52 6.93 -3.09 -1.23
N GLU A 53 7.79 -2.08 -1.34
CA GLU A 53 8.44 -1.44 -0.19
C GLU A 53 7.36 -0.73 0.65
N ILE A 54 7.45 -0.86 1.98
CA ILE A 54 6.60 -0.12 2.92
C ILE A 54 7.41 1.03 3.50
N VAL A 55 6.91 2.25 3.37
CA VAL A 55 7.38 3.45 4.07
C VAL A 55 6.39 3.77 5.18
N HIS A 56 6.83 3.63 6.43
CA HIS A 56 6.00 3.90 7.60
C HIS A 56 5.61 5.38 7.65
N ALA A 57 4.31 5.65 7.79
CA ALA A 57 3.74 6.94 8.12
C ALA A 57 3.03 6.85 9.47
N ALA A 58 3.41 7.73 10.40
CA ALA A 58 2.93 7.68 11.79
C ALA A 58 1.52 8.26 11.99
N ASP A 59 0.98 9.00 11.01
CA ASP A 59 -0.32 9.66 11.07
C ASP A 59 -1.07 9.54 9.74
N VAL A 60 -2.40 9.59 9.82
CA VAL A 60 -3.32 9.55 8.67
C VAL A 60 -4.21 10.79 8.69
N ILE A 61 -4.42 11.41 7.52
CA ILE A 61 -5.36 12.53 7.39
C ILE A 61 -6.78 11.97 7.47
N THR A 62 -7.53 12.37 8.49
CA THR A 62 -8.94 11.98 8.67
C THR A 62 -9.90 13.04 8.13
N MET A 63 -11.11 12.62 7.78
CA MET A 63 -12.21 13.54 7.48
C MET A 63 -13.01 13.81 8.76
N ALA A 64 -13.26 15.09 9.05
CA ALA A 64 -14.03 15.57 10.20
C ALA A 64 -15.51 15.80 9.86
#